data_AF-A0A2V3JLM3-F1
#
_entry.id   AF-A0A2V3JLM3-F1
#
_cell.length_a   1.000
_cell.length_b   1.000
_cell.length_c   1.000
_cell.angle_alpha   90.00
_cell.angle_beta   90.00
_cell.angle_gamma   90.00
#
_symmetry.space_group_name_H-M   'P 1'
#
loop_
_entity.id
_entity.type
_entity.pdbx_description
1 polymer ?
#
loop_
_entity_poly.entity_id
_entity_poly.type
_entity_poly.pdbx_seq_one_letter_code
_entity_poly.pdbx_strand_id
1 'polypeptide(L)'
;MCIADHTGATHFGYAVANAGDLNNDGSTDLVIGAHGSNRAFIYYGVSKHPTIVTLQGKLTSSTTGCALQTGSMRVTITDSAGSSEWQSTFSDCIHSGVFNIPLGAVSELRLIPGDMYRMTVDIDADEATYISADVTFGDNSPAGDVIKFVG
;
A
#
# COMPACT_ATOMS: atom_id res chain seq x y z
N MET A 1 -30.72 18.90 -7.88
CA MET A 1 -30.09 18.27 -9.05
C MET A 1 -31.21 17.68 -9.90
N CYS A 2 -31.59 18.36 -10.98
CA CYS A 2 -32.58 17.84 -11.91
C CYS A 2 -31.89 16.87 -12.89
N ILE A 3 -32.49 15.71 -13.11
CA ILE A 3 -32.11 14.84 -14.23
C ILE A 3 -32.90 15.36 -15.43
N ALA A 4 -32.18 15.83 -16.45
CA ALA A 4 -32.76 15.95 -17.78
C ALA A 4 -32.93 14.54 -18.36
N ASP A 5 -34.16 14.24 -18.79
CA ASP A 5 -34.47 13.10 -19.65
C ASP A 5 -33.62 13.17 -20.92
N HIS A 6 -32.91 12.07 -21.21
CA HIS A 6 -32.10 11.95 -22.40
C HIS A 6 -32.91 11.20 -23.46
N THR A 7 -33.27 11.93 -24.51
CA THR A 7 -34.14 11.52 -25.62
C THR A 7 -33.48 10.52 -26.59
N GLY A 8 -32.74 9.55 -26.05
CA GLY A 8 -32.24 8.41 -26.79
C GLY A 8 -32.07 7.22 -25.87
N ALA A 9 -33.11 6.84 -25.11
CA ALA A 9 -33.12 5.80 -24.09
C ALA A 9 -32.05 4.71 -24.35
N THR A 10 -30.85 4.92 -23.79
CA THR A 10 -29.74 3.97 -23.91
C THR A 10 -30.07 2.68 -23.16
N HIS A 11 -31.10 2.73 -22.32
CA HIS A 11 -31.52 1.66 -21.43
C HIS A 11 -30.33 1.10 -20.64
N PHE A 12 -29.43 1.98 -20.22
CA PHE A 12 -28.31 1.63 -19.34
C PHE A 12 -28.86 1.09 -18.02
N GLY A 13 -28.31 -0.03 -17.54
CA GLY A 13 -28.80 -0.67 -16.32
C GLY A 13 -29.99 -1.61 -16.53
N TYR A 14 -30.43 -1.82 -17.78
CA TYR A 14 -31.52 -2.75 -18.09
C TYR A 14 -31.15 -4.22 -17.81
N ALA A 15 -29.87 -4.56 -17.97
CA ALA A 15 -29.33 -5.86 -17.59
C ALA A 15 -28.02 -5.66 -16.83
N VAL A 16 -27.85 -6.39 -15.72
CA VAL A 16 -26.61 -6.43 -14.92
C VAL A 16 -26.24 -7.88 -14.74
N ALA A 17 -24.97 -8.21 -14.97
CA ALA A 17 -24.44 -9.55 -14.78
C ALA A 17 -23.12 -9.48 -13.99
N ASN A 18 -22.92 -10.50 -13.14
CA ASN A 18 -21.61 -10.80 -12.57
C ASN A 18 -20.69 -11.25 -13.72
N ALA A 19 -19.56 -10.57 -13.89
CA ALA A 19 -18.63 -10.81 -14.98
C ALA A 19 -17.43 -11.70 -14.57
N GLY A 20 -17.40 -12.16 -13.32
CA GLY A 20 -16.20 -12.71 -12.71
C GLY A 20 -15.15 -11.61 -12.48
N ASP A 21 -13.90 -12.02 -12.30
CA ASP A 21 -12.75 -11.12 -12.20
C ASP A 21 -12.08 -11.06 -13.59
N LEU A 22 -12.36 -10.00 -14.37
CA LEU A 22 -11.90 -9.87 -15.75
C LEU A 22 -10.47 -9.32 -15.85
N ASN A 23 -10.01 -8.57 -14.85
CA ASN A 23 -8.66 -8.00 -14.80
C ASN A 23 -7.69 -8.78 -13.89
N ASN A 24 -8.14 -9.89 -13.30
CA ASN A 24 -7.39 -10.73 -12.36
C ASN A 24 -6.89 -9.97 -11.13
N ASP A 25 -7.68 -9.03 -10.62
CA ASP A 25 -7.33 -8.24 -9.42
C ASP A 25 -7.86 -8.84 -8.10
N GLY A 26 -8.57 -9.98 -8.17
CA GLY A 26 -9.17 -10.66 -7.04
C GLY A 26 -10.58 -10.18 -6.68
N SER A 27 -11.07 -9.13 -7.33
CA SER A 27 -12.41 -8.56 -7.13
C SER A 27 -13.37 -9.02 -8.23
N THR A 28 -14.65 -9.15 -7.89
CA THR A 28 -15.68 -9.44 -8.91
C THR A 28 -16.07 -8.17 -9.65
N ASP A 29 -15.99 -8.22 -10.97
CA ASP A 29 -16.41 -7.18 -11.90
C ASP A 29 -17.89 -7.33 -12.29
N LEU A 30 -18.44 -6.22 -12.79
CA LEU A 30 -19.81 -6.15 -13.27
C LEU A 30 -19.86 -5.75 -14.74
N VAL A 31 -20.73 -6.40 -15.50
CA VAL A 31 -21.11 -5.96 -16.85
C VAL A 31 -22.53 -5.39 -16.80
N ILE A 32 -22.67 -4.16 -17.29
CA ILE A 32 -23.95 -3.44 -17.36
C ILE A 32 -24.32 -3.18 -18.82
N GLY A 33 -25.48 -3.68 -19.23
CA GLY A 33 -26.02 -3.51 -20.58
C GLY A 33 -26.69 -2.15 -20.79
N ALA A 34 -26.48 -1.58 -21.98
CA ALA A 34 -27.19 -0.42 -22.50
C ALA A 34 -27.72 -0.77 -23.90
N HIS A 35 -28.81 -1.55 -23.93
CA HIS A 35 -29.30 -2.15 -25.17
C HIS A 35 -29.82 -1.11 -26.16
N GLY A 36 -30.31 0.04 -25.69
CA GLY A 36 -30.74 1.13 -26.57
C GLY A 36 -29.59 1.77 -27.37
N SER A 37 -28.34 1.50 -26.99
CA SER A 37 -27.14 1.96 -27.71
C SER A 37 -26.25 0.81 -28.22
N ASN A 38 -26.71 -0.45 -28.13
CA ASN A 38 -25.92 -1.65 -28.47
C ASN A 38 -24.53 -1.68 -27.79
N ARG A 39 -24.47 -1.27 -26.51
CA ARG A 39 -23.22 -1.24 -25.72
C ARG A 39 -23.35 -2.03 -24.43
N ALA A 40 -22.21 -2.44 -23.91
CA ALA A 40 -22.04 -2.93 -22.55
C ALA A 40 -20.86 -2.19 -21.91
N PHE A 41 -20.95 -1.96 -20.60
CA PHE A 41 -19.92 -1.30 -19.81
C PHE A 41 -19.40 -2.29 -18.77
N ILE A 42 -18.08 -2.33 -18.62
CA ILE A 42 -17.42 -3.08 -17.56
C ILE A 42 -17.13 -2.11 -16.42
N TYR A 43 -17.52 -2.50 -15.21
CA TYR A 43 -17.17 -1.84 -13.97
C TYR A 43 -16.25 -2.78 -13.21
N TYR A 44 -14.99 -2.38 -13.06
CA TYR A 44 -14.02 -3.15 -12.28
C TYR A 44 -14.37 -3.08 -10.80
N GLY A 45 -14.45 -4.25 -10.17
CA GLY A 45 -14.49 -4.34 -8.72
C GLY A 45 -13.17 -3.84 -8.16
N VAL A 46 -13.19 -3.24 -6.97
CA VAL A 46 -11.96 -2.95 -6.23
C VAL A 46 -12.12 -3.47 -4.82
N SER A 47 -11.13 -4.23 -4.35
CA SER A 47 -11.10 -4.71 -2.98
C SER A 47 -9.68 -4.69 -2.45
N LYS A 48 -9.54 -4.28 -1.19
CA LYS A 48 -8.26 -4.33 -0.50
C LYS A 48 -8.06 -5.74 0.07
N HIS A 49 -6.94 -6.36 -0.27
CA HIS A 49 -6.61 -7.72 0.10
C HIS A 49 -5.64 -7.77 1.27
N PRO A 50 -5.83 -8.68 2.25
CA PRO A 50 -4.82 -8.96 3.27
C PRO A 50 -3.51 -9.35 2.58
N THR A 51 -2.45 -8.58 2.85
CA THR A 51 -1.17 -8.70 2.17
C THR A 51 -0.06 -8.79 3.20
N ILE A 52 0.88 -9.72 3.00
CA ILE A 52 2.13 -9.78 3.77
C ILE A 52 3.24 -9.21 2.89
N VAL A 53 3.93 -8.19 3.39
CA VAL A 53 5.12 -7.61 2.77
C VAL A 53 6.27 -7.80 3.74
N THR A 54 7.34 -8.48 3.32
CA THR A 54 8.50 -8.66 4.21
C THR A 54 9.51 -7.56 3.95
N LEU A 55 9.79 -6.76 4.98
CA LEU A 55 10.88 -5.79 4.97
C LEU A 55 12.12 -6.39 5.59
N GLN A 56 13.21 -6.40 4.84
CA GLN A 56 14.49 -6.91 5.30
C GLN A 56 15.60 -5.93 4.93
N GLY A 57 16.61 -5.85 5.78
CA GLY A 57 17.75 -5.00 5.49
C GLY A 57 18.81 -5.04 6.56
N LYS A 58 19.86 -4.26 6.30
CA LYS A 58 20.96 -4.00 7.23
C LYS A 58 21.17 -2.50 7.39
N LEU A 59 21.28 -2.05 8.63
CA LEU A 59 21.53 -0.67 9.01
C LEU A 59 22.87 -0.54 9.73
N THR A 60 23.61 0.51 9.38
CA THR A 60 24.90 0.88 9.97
C THR A 60 24.91 2.36 10.29
N SER A 61 25.59 2.75 11.36
CA SER A 61 25.81 4.15 11.69
C SER A 61 26.68 4.81 10.61
N SER A 62 26.26 5.98 10.11
CA SER A 62 27.07 6.79 9.19
C SER A 62 28.32 7.37 9.85
N THR A 63 28.32 7.52 11.18
CA THR A 63 29.43 8.08 11.95
C THR A 63 30.50 7.03 12.23
N THR A 64 30.12 5.83 12.64
CA THR A 64 31.08 4.79 13.05
C THR A 64 31.28 3.69 12.00
N GLY A 65 30.36 3.54 11.04
CA GLY A 65 30.31 2.41 10.10
C GLY A 65 29.88 1.09 10.75
N CYS A 66 29.71 1.06 12.08
CA CYS A 66 29.29 -0.14 12.80
C CYS A 66 27.80 -0.43 12.58
N ALA A 67 27.44 -1.71 12.66
CA ALA A 67 26.05 -2.11 12.65
C ALA A 67 25.32 -1.61 13.90
N LEU A 68 24.09 -1.11 13.74
CA LEU A 68 23.25 -0.71 14.87
C LEU A 68 23.00 -1.92 15.77
N GLN A 69 23.22 -1.81 17.08
CA GLN A 69 23.11 -2.98 17.96
C GLN A 69 21.66 -3.26 18.35
N THR A 70 20.89 -2.20 18.57
CA THR A 70 19.46 -2.19 18.94
C THR A 70 18.78 -1.05 18.20
N GLY A 71 17.46 -1.10 18.12
CA GLY A 71 16.66 0.01 17.64
C GLY A 71 15.24 -0.41 17.28
N SER A 72 14.37 0.59 17.20
CA SER A 72 12.96 0.42 16.92
C SER A 72 12.57 1.17 15.65
N MET A 73 11.44 0.80 15.08
CA MET A 73 11.00 1.37 13.81
C MET A 73 9.51 1.65 13.81
N ARG A 74 9.11 2.65 13.04
CA ARG A 74 7.74 2.84 12.59
C ARG A 74 7.68 2.78 11.07
N VAL A 75 6.81 1.94 10.54
CA VAL A 75 6.58 1.84 9.10
C VAL A 75 5.22 2.43 8.80
N THR A 76 5.17 3.35 7.84
CA THR A 76 3.92 3.94 7.33
C THR A 76 3.80 3.66 5.84
N ILE A 77 2.63 3.21 5.42
CA ILE A 77 2.28 3.02 4.01
C ILE A 77 1.17 4.00 3.68
N THR A 78 1.36 4.77 2.61
CA THR A 78 0.38 5.73 2.11
C THR A 78 -0.04 5.38 0.68
N ASP A 79 -1.27 5.74 0.33
CA ASP A 79 -1.75 5.65 -1.06
C ASP A 79 -1.06 6.69 -1.97
N SER A 80 -1.39 6.65 -3.26
CA SER A 80 -0.85 7.60 -4.25
C SER A 80 -1.26 9.06 -4.00
N ALA A 81 -2.31 9.30 -3.21
CA ALA A 81 -2.76 10.62 -2.78
C ALA A 81 -2.07 11.11 -1.48
N GLY A 82 -1.30 10.24 -0.82
CA GLY A 82 -0.60 10.52 0.43
C GLY A 82 -1.41 10.22 1.70
N SER A 83 -2.60 9.61 1.58
CA SER A 83 -3.39 9.19 2.74
C SER A 83 -2.77 7.97 3.39
N SER A 84 -2.67 7.96 4.73
CA SER A 84 -2.16 6.79 5.47
C SER A 84 -3.12 5.62 5.34
N GLU A 85 -2.63 4.56 4.72
CA GLU A 85 -3.34 3.29 4.51
C GLU A 85 -3.05 2.31 5.64
N TRP A 86 -1.84 2.36 6.17
CA TRP A 86 -1.41 1.47 7.24
C TRP A 86 -0.20 2.04 7.99
N GLN A 87 -0.14 1.80 9.30
CA GLN A 87 1.01 2.14 10.13
C GLN A 87 1.18 1.12 11.25
N SER A 88 2.43 0.79 11.57
CA SER A 88 2.75 0.01 12.77
C SER A 88 4.14 0.35 13.30
N THR A 89 4.32 0.14 14.61
CA THR A 89 5.58 0.28 15.31
C THR A 89 6.13 -1.09 15.70
N PHE A 90 7.44 -1.23 15.62
CA PHE A 90 8.18 -2.45 15.89
C PHE A 90 9.26 -2.15 16.91
N SER A 91 9.08 -2.68 18.13
CA SER A 91 10.03 -2.53 19.22
C SER A 91 11.23 -3.46 19.05
N ASP A 92 12.42 -2.94 19.32
CA ASP A 92 13.72 -3.65 19.29
C ASP A 92 13.85 -4.62 18.10
N CYS A 93 13.51 -4.13 16.91
CA CYS A 93 13.43 -4.95 15.69
C CYS A 93 14.74 -4.99 14.90
N ILE A 94 15.77 -4.29 15.37
CA ILE A 94 17.12 -4.27 14.80
C ILE A 94 18.06 -5.02 15.73
N HIS A 95 18.79 -5.99 15.21
CA HIS A 95 19.83 -6.70 15.98
C HIS A 95 21.09 -6.87 15.14
N SER A 96 22.23 -6.35 15.63
CA SER A 96 23.49 -6.36 14.87
C SER A 96 23.33 -5.81 13.44
N GLY A 97 22.51 -4.78 13.31
CA GLY A 97 22.16 -4.04 12.12
C GLY A 97 21.09 -4.71 11.27
N VAL A 98 20.71 -5.96 11.53
CA VAL A 98 19.78 -6.70 10.69
C VAL A 98 18.35 -6.55 11.21
N PHE A 99 17.40 -6.39 10.30
CA PHE A 99 15.97 -6.48 10.58
C PHE A 99 15.28 -7.37 9.54
N ASN A 100 14.21 -8.03 9.96
CA ASN A 100 13.34 -8.85 9.10
C ASN A 100 11.91 -8.80 9.66
N ILE A 101 11.04 -8.01 9.03
CA ILE A 101 9.74 -7.63 9.57
C ILE A 101 8.67 -7.99 8.54
N PRO A 102 7.81 -8.99 8.81
CA PRO A 102 6.64 -9.27 7.99
C PRO A 102 5.54 -8.26 8.33
N LEU A 103 5.41 -7.21 7.52
CA LEU A 103 4.28 -6.29 7.55
C LEU A 103 3.00 -7.06 7.23
N GLY A 104 1.89 -6.69 7.87
CA GLY A 104 0.61 -7.39 7.68
C GLY A 104 0.42 -8.62 8.58
N ALA A 105 1.47 -9.15 9.20
CA ALA A 105 1.38 -10.37 10.02
C ALA A 105 0.75 -10.14 11.41
N VAL A 106 0.93 -8.94 11.98
CA VAL A 106 0.41 -8.57 13.32
C VAL A 106 -0.73 -7.57 13.22
N SER A 107 -0.60 -6.56 12.35
CA SER A 107 -1.65 -5.62 11.99
C SER A 107 -1.95 -5.77 10.52
N GLU A 108 -3.20 -6.04 10.17
CA GLU A 108 -3.61 -6.37 8.81
C GLU A 108 -3.28 -5.22 7.84
N LEU A 109 -2.40 -5.49 6.88
CA LEU A 109 -2.08 -4.60 5.78
C LEU A 109 -3.00 -4.98 4.61
N ARG A 110 -3.83 -4.04 4.15
CA ARG A 110 -4.78 -4.28 3.06
C ARG A 110 -4.44 -3.42 1.85
N LEU A 111 -4.05 -4.03 0.74
CA LEU A 111 -3.63 -3.35 -0.50
C LEU A 111 -4.50 -3.76 -1.69
N ILE A 112 -4.64 -2.87 -2.67
CA ILE A 112 -5.29 -3.16 -3.95
C ILE A 112 -4.20 -3.59 -4.93
N PRO A 113 -4.35 -4.76 -5.59
CA PRO A 113 -3.42 -5.18 -6.63
C PRO A 113 -3.31 -4.15 -7.76
N GLY A 114 -2.07 -3.81 -8.16
CA GLY A 114 -1.82 -2.86 -9.23
C GLY A 114 -1.79 -1.38 -8.81
N ASP A 115 -2.26 -1.05 -7.60
CA ASP A 115 -2.16 0.30 -7.08
C ASP A 115 -0.74 0.64 -6.60
N MET A 116 -0.38 1.91 -6.76
CA MET A 116 0.90 2.43 -6.31
C MET A 116 0.79 2.96 -4.88
N TYR A 117 1.69 2.46 -4.02
CA TYR A 117 1.81 2.89 -2.64
C TYR A 117 3.18 3.49 -2.38
N ARG A 118 3.25 4.40 -1.40
CA ARG A 118 4.51 4.91 -0.86
C ARG A 118 4.72 4.31 0.52
N MET A 119 5.98 4.14 0.88
CA MET A 119 6.38 3.66 2.20
C MET A 119 7.40 4.62 2.79
N THR A 120 7.19 4.99 4.05
CA THR A 120 8.24 5.59 4.87
C THR A 120 8.60 4.66 6.02
N VAL A 121 9.88 4.65 6.37
CA VAL A 121 10.42 3.88 7.48
C VAL A 121 11.16 4.84 8.40
N ASP A 122 10.57 5.11 9.56
CA ASP A 122 11.18 5.89 10.63
C ASP A 122 12.00 4.95 11.51
N ILE A 123 13.28 5.26 11.69
CA ILE A 123 14.22 4.54 12.54
C ILE A 123 14.47 5.36 13.79
N ASP A 124 14.31 4.75 14.96
CA ASP A 124 14.72 5.25 16.27
C ASP A 124 15.89 4.37 16.71
N ALA A 125 17.11 4.84 16.47
CA ALA A 125 18.31 4.04 16.62
C ALA A 125 18.72 3.97 18.08
N ASP A 126 19.30 2.84 18.49
CA ASP A 126 19.75 2.61 19.86
C ASP A 126 18.63 2.63 20.93
N GLU A 127 17.36 2.78 20.53
CA GLU A 127 16.18 2.75 21.41
C GLU A 127 15.25 1.57 21.11
N ALA A 128 14.92 0.78 22.14
CA ALA A 128 14.08 -0.41 22.01
C ALA A 128 12.59 -0.08 21.79
N THR A 129 12.14 1.11 22.20
CA THR A 129 10.75 1.55 22.05
C THR A 129 10.72 2.84 21.25
N TYR A 130 9.90 2.87 20.20
CA TYR A 130 9.82 4.03 19.32
C TYR A 130 9.23 5.23 20.06
N ILE A 131 9.99 6.31 20.15
CA ILE A 131 9.59 7.60 20.71
C ILE A 131 9.62 8.66 19.60
N SER A 132 10.71 8.73 18.85
CA SER A 132 10.90 9.68 17.76
C SER A 132 11.86 9.13 16.71
N ALA A 133 11.66 9.50 15.45
CA ALA A 133 12.60 9.14 14.39
C ALA A 133 13.92 9.90 14.54
N ASP A 134 15.04 9.18 14.55
CA ASP A 134 16.37 9.73 14.31
C ASP A 134 16.59 9.98 12.82
N VAL A 135 16.10 9.05 12.00
CA VAL A 135 16.14 9.13 10.54
C VAL A 135 14.87 8.54 9.95
N THR A 136 14.37 9.16 8.88
CA THR A 136 13.27 8.64 8.08
C THR A 136 13.80 8.30 6.69
N PHE A 137 13.44 7.12 6.19
CA PHE A 137 13.70 6.72 4.80
C PHE A 137 12.41 6.73 4.00
N GLY A 138 12.49 7.10 2.73
CA GLY A 138 11.37 7.11 1.78
C GLY A 138 10.58 8.42 1.79
N ASP A 139 11.03 9.42 2.54
CA ASP A 139 10.42 10.76 2.58
C ASP A 139 11.03 11.72 1.54
N ASN A 140 12.09 11.28 0.84
CA ASN A 140 12.89 12.07 -0.10
C ASN A 140 13.74 13.17 0.56
N SER A 141 14.08 13.00 1.84
CA SER A 141 14.85 13.98 2.61
C SER A 141 15.91 13.29 3.48
N PRO A 142 17.21 13.36 3.10
CA PRO A 142 17.77 14.13 1.99
C PRO A 142 17.38 13.56 0.61
N ALA A 143 17.46 14.41 -0.43
CA ALA A 143 17.10 14.00 -1.78
C ALA A 143 17.85 12.72 -2.19
N GLY A 144 17.11 11.64 -2.43
CA GLY A 144 17.67 10.36 -2.87
C GLY A 144 17.68 9.24 -1.83
N ASP A 145 16.73 9.17 -0.91
CA ASP A 145 16.47 7.93 -0.17
C ASP A 145 16.38 6.74 -1.14
N VAL A 146 17.35 5.82 -1.05
CA VAL A 146 17.36 4.61 -1.87
C VAL A 146 16.86 3.45 -1.04
N ILE A 147 15.58 3.10 -1.21
CA ILE A 147 15.05 1.81 -0.75
C ILE A 147 15.21 0.83 -1.91
N LYS A 148 16.18 -0.08 -1.82
CA LYS A 148 16.40 -1.12 -2.82
C LYS A 148 15.78 -2.44 -2.34
N PHE A 149 14.75 -2.90 -3.04
CA PHE A 149 14.32 -4.28 -2.93
C PHE A 149 15.43 -5.17 -3.48
N VAL A 150 16.05 -5.97 -2.62
CA VAL A 150 16.97 -7.02 -3.01
C VAL A 150 16.17 -8.33 -3.02
N GLY A 151 16.15 -9.00 -4.17
CA GLY A 151 15.57 -10.33 -4.33
C GLY A 151 16.53 -11.44 -3.92
#